data_AF-A0A828P653-F1
#
_entry.id   AF-A0A828P653-F1
#
_cell.length_a   1.000
_cell.length_b   1.000
_cell.length_c   1.000
_cell.angle_alpha   90.00
_cell.angle_beta   90.00
_cell.angle_gamma   90.00
#
_symmetry.space_group_name_H-M   'P 1'
#
loop_
_entity.id
_entity.type
_entity.pdbx_description
1 polymer ?
#
loop_
_entity_poly.entity_id
_entity_poly.type
_entity_poly.pdbx_seq_one_letter_code
_entity_poly.pdbx_strand_id
1 'polypeptide(L)'
;MALIGVYADWEGLDGPERIGYLHSHRTRTREIFEFEYDKKALADPSLNFIQLDPEIMLYEGAQYPIPPKDKFGAFSDSCPDRWGRMLMKRRFERDIRGGLCDKDSHLYESDYLLGVHDLYRVGALR
;
A
#
# COMPACT_ATOMS: atom_id res chain seq x y z
N MET A 1 5.19 5.24 -11.85
CA MET A 1 3.88 5.21 -11.18
C MET A 1 3.48 3.75 -11.05
N ALA A 2 3.24 3.27 -9.84
CA ALA A 2 2.75 1.92 -9.59
C ALA A 2 1.28 2.00 -9.19
N LEU A 3 0.46 1.13 -9.76
CA LEU A 3 -0.95 0.98 -9.40
C LEU A 3 -1.07 -0.27 -8.53
N ILE A 4 -1.50 -0.10 -7.28
CA ILE A 4 -1.61 -1.18 -6.30
C ILE A 4 -3.09 -1.37 -6.01
N GLY A 5 -3.61 -2.58 -6.21
CA GLY A 5 -4.97 -2.91 -5.79
C GLY A 5 -5.04 -3.04 -4.28
N VAL A 6 -6.08 -2.50 -3.66
CA VAL A 6 -6.35 -2.64 -2.23
C VAL A 6 -7.63 -3.44 -2.06
N TYR A 7 -7.55 -4.55 -1.35
CA TYR A 7 -8.66 -5.46 -1.12
C TYR A 7 -8.99 -5.56 0.38
N ALA A 8 -10.28 -5.68 0.69
CA ALA A 8 -10.80 -6.09 1.98
C ALA A 8 -10.87 -7.60 2.02
N ASP A 9 -10.38 -8.19 3.09
CA ASP A 9 -10.40 -9.62 3.39
C ASP A 9 -10.68 -9.79 4.88
N TRP A 10 -11.76 -9.15 5.36
CA TRP A 10 -12.23 -9.27 6.74
C TRP A 10 -13.33 -10.32 6.89
N GLU A 11 -13.50 -10.79 8.12
CA GLU A 11 -14.56 -11.72 8.49
C GLU A 11 -15.94 -11.14 8.14
N GLY A 12 -16.76 -11.92 7.41
CA GLY A 12 -18.07 -11.51 6.93
C GLY A 12 -18.15 -11.23 5.43
N LEU A 13 -17.02 -11.20 4.71
CA LEU A 13 -17.00 -11.21 3.24
C LEU A 13 -16.91 -12.65 2.70
N ASP A 14 -17.47 -12.87 1.51
CA ASP A 14 -17.39 -14.16 0.79
C ASP A 14 -16.05 -14.37 0.06
N GLY A 15 -15.08 -13.49 0.33
CA GLY A 15 -13.71 -13.52 -0.19
C GLY A 15 -13.11 -12.12 -0.28
N PRO A 16 -11.88 -11.99 -0.81
CA PRO A 16 -11.26 -10.69 -0.98
C PRO A 16 -12.01 -9.81 -1.99
N GLU A 17 -12.45 -8.64 -1.54
CA GLU A 17 -13.17 -7.68 -2.37
C GLU A 17 -12.35 -6.40 -2.57
N ARG A 18 -12.28 -5.90 -3.81
CA ARG A 18 -11.48 -4.71 -4.11
C ARG A 18 -12.18 -3.48 -3.55
N ILE A 19 -11.50 -2.78 -2.64
CA ILE A 19 -11.96 -1.52 -2.07
C ILE A 19 -11.56 -0.34 -2.95
N GLY A 20 -10.40 -0.42 -3.59
CA GLY A 20 -9.88 0.67 -4.39
C GLY A 20 -8.48 0.45 -4.91
N TYR A 21 -7.84 1.56 -5.26
CA TYR A 21 -6.48 1.59 -5.79
C TYR A 21 -5.63 2.58 -5.00
N LEU A 22 -4.41 2.14 -4.72
CA LEU A 22 -3.35 2.94 -4.16
C LEU A 22 -2.35 3.24 -5.27
N HIS A 23 -2.25 4.51 -5.65
CA HIS A 23 -1.34 5.01 -6.66
C HIS A 23 -0.05 5.48 -5.97
N SER A 24 1.08 4.96 -6.41
CA SER A 24 2.41 5.37 -5.95
C SER A 24 3.07 6.27 -6.99
N HIS A 25 3.27 7.53 -6.61
CA HIS A 25 3.97 8.55 -7.38
C HIS A 25 5.39 8.72 -6.87
N ARG A 26 6.33 8.09 -7.56
CA ARG A 26 7.75 8.11 -7.20
C ARG A 26 8.47 9.27 -7.90
N THR A 27 9.24 10.01 -7.13
CA THR A 27 10.29 10.93 -7.62
C THR A 27 11.65 10.39 -7.19
N ARG A 28 12.75 11.08 -7.53
CA ARG A 28 14.09 10.65 -7.09
C ARG A 28 14.30 10.74 -5.57
N THR A 29 13.53 11.58 -4.89
CA THR A 29 13.75 11.91 -3.46
C THR A 29 12.57 11.59 -2.56
N ARG A 30 11.38 11.39 -3.13
CA ARG A 30 10.12 11.22 -2.40
C ARG A 30 9.19 10.29 -3.14
N GLU A 31 8.34 9.59 -2.39
CA GLU A 31 7.19 8.87 -2.91
C GLU A 31 5.94 9.42 -2.25
N ILE A 32 4.92 9.73 -3.05
CA ILE A 32 3.62 10.20 -2.55
C ILE A 32 2.58 9.16 -2.94
N PHE A 33 1.73 8.83 -1.98
CA PHE A 33 0.59 7.95 -2.20
C PHE A 33 -0.70 8.74 -2.44
N GLU A 34 -1.52 8.19 -3.31
CA GLU A 34 -2.85 8.65 -3.63
C GLU A 34 -3.79 7.45 -3.56
N PHE A 35 -4.94 7.60 -2.92
CA PHE A 35 -5.94 6.54 -2.81
C PHE A 35 -7.22 6.93 -3.53
N GLU A 36 -7.80 6.00 -4.27
CA GLU A 36 -9.09 6.15 -4.94
C GLU A 36 -9.95 4.92 -4.67
N TYR A 37 -11.17 5.13 -4.17
CA TYR A 37 -12.13 4.04 -3.96
C TYR A 37 -12.66 3.49 -5.28
N ASP A 38 -12.90 2.19 -5.33
CA ASP A 38 -13.72 1.57 -6.38
C ASP A 38 -15.18 1.97 -6.18
N LYS A 39 -15.86 2.37 -7.27
CA LYS A 39 -17.28 2.71 -7.25
C LYS A 39 -18.14 1.58 -6.71
N LYS A 40 -17.76 0.33 -6.98
CA LYS A 40 -18.46 -0.85 -6.45
C LYS A 40 -18.36 -0.90 -4.93
N ALA A 41 -17.18 -0.63 -4.36
CA ALA A 41 -16.99 -0.64 -2.92
C ALA A 41 -17.75 0.49 -2.22
N LEU A 42 -17.82 1.68 -2.83
CA LEU A 42 -18.63 2.79 -2.29
C LEU A 42 -20.14 2.49 -2.32
N ALA A 43 -20.60 1.72 -3.32
CA ALA A 43 -21.99 1.31 -3.45
C ALA A 43 -22.35 0.10 -2.56
N ASP A 44 -21.36 -0.63 -2.03
CA ASP A 44 -21.57 -1.84 -1.24
C ASP A 44 -21.74 -1.53 0.25
N PRO A 45 -22.92 -1.80 0.85
CA PRO A 45 -23.16 -1.61 2.28
C PRO A 45 -22.28 -2.44 3.21
N SER A 46 -21.59 -3.46 2.69
CA SER A 46 -20.64 -4.31 3.44
C SER A 46 -19.20 -3.75 3.42
N LEU A 47 -18.93 -2.73 2.59
CA LEU A 47 -17.62 -2.10 2.48
C LEU A 47 -17.65 -0.61 2.84
N ASN A 48 -18.73 0.09 2.50
CA ASN A 48 -18.82 1.54 2.61
C ASN A 48 -19.11 2.08 4.03
N PHE A 49 -19.15 1.22 5.04
CA PHE A 49 -19.39 1.64 6.42
C PHE A 49 -18.10 1.74 7.25
N ILE A 50 -17.00 1.15 6.77
CA ILE A 50 -15.71 1.16 7.46
C ILE A 50 -14.85 2.25 6.85
N GLN A 51 -14.48 3.22 7.68
CA GLN A 51 -13.46 4.19 7.31
C GLN A 51 -12.07 3.54 7.46
N LEU A 52 -11.37 3.35 6.33
CA LEU A 52 -10.04 2.70 6.31
C LEU A 52 -8.99 3.47 7.11
N ASP A 53 -9.00 4.78 7.00
CA ASP A 53 -8.06 5.69 7.64
C ASP A 53 -8.81 7.00 7.96
N PRO A 54 -8.53 7.67 9.09
CA PRO A 54 -9.14 8.97 9.40
C PRO A 54 -9.00 10.03 8.29
N GLU A 55 -7.97 9.93 7.45
CA GLU A 55 -7.72 10.83 6.33
C GLU A 55 -8.32 10.35 4.99
N ILE A 56 -8.91 9.15 4.96
CA ILE A 56 -9.59 8.61 3.77
C ILE A 56 -11.10 8.69 4.00
N MET A 57 -11.77 9.52 3.21
CA MET A 57 -13.22 9.75 3.28
C MET A 57 -13.96 8.94 2.23
N LEU A 58 -15.21 8.57 2.47
CA LEU A 58 -16.00 7.70 1.59
C LEU A 58 -16.60 8.45 0.39
N TYR A 59 -15.77 8.82 -0.58
CA TYR A 59 -16.20 9.44 -1.82
C TYR A 59 -15.36 9.01 -3.03
N GLU A 60 -15.89 9.25 -4.23
CA GLU A 60 -15.20 8.97 -5.49
C GLU A 60 -14.09 9.97 -5.80
N GLY A 61 -12.96 9.46 -6.31
CA GLY A 61 -11.85 10.26 -6.78
C GLY A 61 -10.64 10.23 -5.86
N ALA A 62 -9.60 10.92 -6.32
CA ALA A 62 -8.29 10.93 -5.73
C ALA A 62 -8.25 11.60 -4.35
N GLN A 63 -7.68 10.88 -3.38
CA GLN A 63 -7.45 11.37 -2.03
C GLN A 63 -5.96 11.31 -1.72
N TYR A 64 -5.47 12.31 -1.00
CA TYR A 64 -4.05 12.47 -0.70
C TYR A 64 -3.86 12.62 0.82
N PRO A 65 -2.78 12.04 1.39
CA PRO A 65 -2.41 12.25 2.78
C PRO A 65 -2.18 13.73 3.07
N ILE A 66 -2.51 14.17 4.30
CA ILE A 66 -2.33 15.57 4.69
C ILE A 66 -0.83 15.81 4.95
N PRO A 67 -0.21 16.83 4.31
CA PRO A 67 1.18 17.18 4.59
C PRO A 67 1.42 17.43 6.09
N PRO A 68 2.57 16.99 6.64
CA PRO A 68 3.77 16.53 5.94
C PRO A 68 3.82 15.02 5.64
N LYS A 69 2.70 14.28 5.78
CA LYS A 69 2.67 12.85 5.49
C LYS A 69 2.73 12.58 3.99
N ASP A 70 3.36 11.46 3.65
CA ASP A 70 3.54 10.98 2.27
C ASP A 70 2.66 9.77 1.97
N LYS A 71 2.08 9.18 3.01
CA LYS A 71 1.26 7.97 2.96
C LYS A 71 0.18 7.99 4.05
N PHE A 72 -0.89 7.24 3.83
CA PHE A 72 -1.93 7.02 4.83
C PHE A 72 -1.44 6.07 5.94
N GLY A 73 -2.01 6.22 7.14
CA GLY A 73 -1.68 5.39 8.30
C GLY A 73 -2.05 3.93 8.07
N ALA A 74 -3.23 3.66 7.51
CA ALA A 74 -3.72 2.31 7.24
C ALA A 74 -2.72 1.44 6.43
N PHE A 75 -2.09 2.02 5.41
CA PHE A 75 -1.08 1.31 4.61
C PHE A 75 0.28 1.24 5.30
N SER A 76 0.55 2.14 6.25
CA SER A 76 1.76 2.10 7.07
C SER A 76 1.75 0.92 8.03
N ASP A 77 0.60 0.62 8.62
CA ASP A 77 0.40 -0.55 9.49
C ASP A 77 0.52 -1.87 8.72
N SER A 78 0.21 -1.83 7.43
CA SER A 78 0.36 -2.95 6.50
C SER A 78 1.81 -3.17 6.03
N CYS A 79 2.72 -2.22 6.26
CA CYS A 79 4.11 -2.35 5.84
C CYS A 79 4.90 -3.29 6.77
N PRO A 80 6.01 -3.88 6.29
CA PRO A 80 6.88 -4.67 7.14
C PRO A 80 7.46 -3.82 8.28
N ASP A 81 7.66 -4.48 9.41
CA ASP A 81 8.33 -3.90 10.57
C ASP A 81 9.81 -3.55 10.28
N ARG A 82 10.50 -3.04 11.30
CA ARG A 82 11.91 -2.66 11.16
C ARG A 82 12.81 -3.83 10.72
N TRP A 83 12.51 -5.06 11.14
CA TRP A 83 13.31 -6.23 10.78
C TRP A 83 13.00 -6.72 9.36
N GLY A 84 11.73 -6.77 8.97
CA GLY A 84 11.30 -7.09 7.61
C GLY A 84 11.91 -6.12 6.59
N ARG A 85 11.88 -4.82 6.88
CA ARG A 85 12.54 -3.79 6.05
C ARG A 85 14.04 -4.02 5.93
N MET A 86 14.72 -4.38 7.03
CA MET A 86 16.15 -4.70 7.02
C MET A 86 16.44 -5.92 6.12
N LEU A 87 15.63 -6.98 6.20
CA LEU A 87 15.80 -8.18 5.38
C LEU A 87 15.64 -7.87 3.89
N MET A 88 14.61 -7.09 3.54
CA MET A 88 14.38 -6.64 2.17
C MET A 88 15.53 -5.79 1.65
N LYS A 89 16.03 -4.85 2.45
CA LYS A 89 17.20 -4.03 2.09
C LYS A 89 18.44 -4.88 1.84
N ARG A 90 18.72 -5.86 2.69
CA ARG A 90 19.87 -6.78 2.51
C ARG A 90 19.75 -7.62 1.25
N ARG A 91 18.54 -8.10 0.92
CA ARG A 91 18.27 -8.79 -0.35
C ARG A 91 18.57 -7.87 -1.53
N PHE A 92 18.05 -6.66 -1.50
CA PHE A 92 18.26 -5.66 -2.55
C PHE A 92 19.76 -5.31 -2.75
N GLU A 93 20.51 -5.11 -1.67
CA GLU A 93 21.97 -4.87 -1.73
C GLU A 93 22.75 -6.06 -2.31
N ARG A 94 22.27 -7.29 -2.07
CA ARG A 94 22.83 -8.49 -2.71
C ARG A 94 22.51 -8.49 -4.20
N ASP A 95 21.29 -8.14 -4.57
CA ASP A 95 20.84 -8.12 -5.96
C ASP A 95 21.59 -7.05 -6.78
N ILE A 96 21.91 -5.89 -6.20
CA ILE A 96 22.83 -4.89 -6.79
C ILE A 96 24.23 -5.48 -6.99
N ARG A 97 24.81 -6.13 -5.98
CA ARG A 97 26.15 -6.75 -6.08
C ARG A 97 26.19 -7.87 -7.12
N GLY A 98 25.07 -8.59 -7.30
CA GLY A 98 24.89 -9.62 -8.31
C GLY A 98 24.59 -9.10 -9.71
N GLY A 99 24.44 -7.78 -9.90
CA GLY A 99 24.12 -7.18 -11.20
C GLY A 99 22.67 -7.36 -11.64
N LEU A 100 21.77 -7.74 -10.73
CA LEU A 100 20.32 -7.86 -11.00
C LEU A 100 19.60 -6.51 -10.89
N CYS A 101 20.21 -5.53 -10.24
CA CYS A 101 19.71 -4.16 -10.11
C CYS A 101 20.85 -3.15 -10.32
N ASP A 102 20.50 -1.96 -10.83
CA ASP A 102 21.47 -0.88 -10.98
C ASP A 102 21.99 -0.37 -9.64
N LYS A 103 23.25 0.06 -9.60
CA LYS A 103 23.92 0.56 -8.38
C LYS A 103 23.24 1.79 -7.77
N ASP A 104 22.58 2.61 -8.59
CA ASP A 104 21.90 3.83 -8.16
C ASP A 104 20.41 3.60 -7.82
N SER A 105 19.94 2.35 -7.88
CA SER A 105 18.58 1.99 -7.51
C SER A 105 18.38 2.05 -5.99
N HIS A 106 17.16 2.33 -5.56
CA HIS A 106 16.78 2.32 -4.15
C HIS A 106 15.37 1.75 -3.97
N LEU A 107 15.08 1.28 -2.76
CA LEU A 107 13.75 0.81 -2.38
C LEU A 107 12.87 1.98 -1.95
N TYR A 108 11.65 1.98 -2.45
CA TYR A 108 10.57 2.90 -2.11
C TYR A 108 9.61 2.26 -1.09
N GLU A 109 8.74 3.07 -0.49
CA GLU A 109 7.73 2.58 0.46
C GLU A 109 6.78 1.57 -0.17
N SER A 110 6.41 1.75 -1.44
CA SER A 110 5.58 0.77 -2.14
C SER A 110 6.31 -0.57 -2.38
N ASP A 111 7.64 -0.56 -2.54
CA ASP A 111 8.41 -1.81 -2.63
C ASP A 111 8.35 -2.56 -1.29
N TYR A 112 8.44 -1.84 -0.17
CA TYR A 112 8.25 -2.43 1.17
C TYR A 112 6.83 -2.97 1.37
N LEU A 113 5.81 -2.20 0.98
CA LEU A 113 4.41 -2.61 1.09
C LEU A 113 4.14 -3.92 0.34
N LEU A 114 4.64 -4.02 -0.89
CA LEU A 114 4.46 -5.20 -1.77
C LEU A 114 5.43 -6.34 -1.47
N GLY A 115 6.46 -6.11 -0.66
CA GLY A 115 7.41 -7.15 -0.27
C GLY A 115 6.89 -8.11 0.79
N VAL A 116 5.77 -7.77 1.45
CA VAL A 116 5.05 -8.65 2.36
C VAL A 116 3.95 -9.34 1.58
N HIS A 117 3.94 -10.66 1.64
CA HIS A 117 2.92 -11.47 0.98
C HIS A 117 1.57 -11.35 1.71
N ASP A 118 0.48 -11.20 0.97
CA ASP A 118 -0.83 -10.84 1.51
C ASP A 118 -1.36 -11.84 2.55
N LEU A 119 -1.13 -13.15 2.35
CA LEU A 119 -1.45 -14.21 3.33
C LEU A 119 -0.78 -14.04 4.70
N TYR A 120 0.35 -13.35 4.78
CA TYR A 120 1.11 -13.16 6.03
C TYR A 120 1.09 -11.70 6.51
N ARG A 121 0.35 -10.83 5.83
CA ARG A 121 0.18 -9.44 6.23
C ARG A 121 -0.76 -9.36 7.42
N VAL A 122 -0.43 -8.53 8.39
CA VAL A 122 -1.31 -8.24 9.52
C VAL A 122 -2.49 -7.39 9.06
N GLY A 123 -3.68 -7.68 9.59
CA GLY A 123 -4.90 -6.96 9.27
C GLY A 123 -5.71 -7.60 8.15
N ALA A 124 -6.76 -6.90 7.73
CA ALA A 124 -7.72 -7.35 6.72
C ALA A 124 -7.53 -6.72 5.35
N LEU A 125 -6.43 -5.99 5.14
CA LEU A 125 -6.07 -5.45 3.82
C LEU A 125 -5.18 -6.43 3.07
N ARG A 126 -5.40 -6.57 1.77
CA ARG A 126 -4.55 -7.31 0.85
C ARG A 126 -4.16 -6.38 -0.30
#